data_AF-M6ARI3-F1
#
_entry.id   AF-M6ARI3-F1
#
_cell.length_a   1.000
_cell.length_b   1.000
_cell.length_c   1.000
_cell.angle_alpha   90.00
_cell.angle_beta   90.00
_cell.angle_gamma   90.00
#
_symmetry.space_group_name_H-M   'P 1'
#
loop_
_entity.id
_entity.type
_entity.pdbx_description
1 polymer ?
#
loop_
_entity_poly.entity_id
_entity_poly.type
_entity_poly.pdbx_seq_one_letter_code
_entity_poly.pdbx_strand_id
1 'polypeptide(L)'
;MITYVAGFFILYLGIYVFRIPPRARVQKYFLGLCLMLSGWMIGFGMRMQVPIAIREIFANWILFPIPFISLFLDLVVCLIIGKKFKLNLYRTILIYILLPTFSFISLFGGYAKIDNMSDYSFSPLFSYHLLMMFGFLSVIKSSLELGNAMIKKRGDKRIRSFLMLSGILIALLTILVFNYVLPLRSIFLGSYSAFGLLIFAILWSVAILHYDAFEIRELVMEGSPLPFLSRIFSFGVLGLYRIIDNHGYQLKLIASKANVTLNIVDAHYDFTIRHPSIDKAKRAEIVASIFSRRIR
;
A
#
# COMPACT_ATOMS: atom_id res chain seq x y z
N MET A 1 -9.82 -20.43 -6.98
CA MET A 1 -8.96 -19.82 -8.03
C MET A 1 -8.66 -18.36 -7.74
N ILE A 2 -9.65 -17.49 -7.51
CA ILE A 2 -9.42 -16.04 -7.32
C ILE A 2 -8.49 -15.68 -6.16
N THR A 3 -8.59 -16.38 -5.02
CA THR A 3 -7.76 -16.12 -3.84
C THR A 3 -6.30 -16.52 -4.03
N TYR A 4 -6.00 -17.53 -4.85
CA TYR A 4 -4.62 -17.86 -5.23
C TYR A 4 -4.00 -16.74 -6.06
N VAL A 5 -4.70 -16.34 -7.12
CA VAL A 5 -4.25 -15.27 -8.01
C VAL A 5 -4.02 -14.00 -7.20
N ALA A 6 -4.97 -13.65 -6.32
CA ALA A 6 -4.84 -12.51 -5.44
C ALA A 6 -3.65 -12.63 -4.48
N GLY A 7 -3.49 -13.79 -3.81
CA GLY A 7 -2.39 -14.02 -2.89
C GLY A 7 -1.02 -13.92 -3.55
N PHE A 8 -0.84 -14.55 -4.72
CA PHE A 8 0.42 -14.45 -5.47
C PHE A 8 0.67 -13.03 -6.00
N PHE A 9 -0.37 -12.33 -6.46
CA PHE A 9 -0.24 -10.96 -6.92
C PHE A 9 0.12 -9.98 -5.78
N ILE A 10 -0.49 -10.12 -4.60
CA ILE A 10 -0.14 -9.33 -3.41
C ILE A 10 1.32 -9.58 -3.02
N LEU A 11 1.78 -10.84 -3.06
CA LEU A 11 3.16 -11.18 -2.78
C LEU A 11 4.12 -10.58 -3.82
N TYR A 12 3.78 -10.70 -5.10
CA TYR A 12 4.52 -10.08 -6.19
C TYR A 12 4.70 -8.57 -5.97
N LEU A 13 3.62 -7.86 -5.62
CA LEU A 13 3.68 -6.43 -5.30
C LEU A 13 4.60 -6.12 -4.12
N GLY A 14 4.52 -6.90 -3.05
CA GLY A 14 5.43 -6.75 -1.90
C GLY A 14 6.90 -6.93 -2.29
N ILE A 15 7.22 -7.97 -3.07
CA ILE A 15 8.58 -8.24 -3.56
C ILE A 15 9.03 -7.14 -4.51
N TYR A 16 8.16 -6.70 -5.42
CA TYR A 16 8.43 -5.62 -6.38
C TYR A 16 8.80 -4.32 -5.65
N VAL A 17 7.98 -3.89 -4.69
CA VAL A 17 8.25 -2.68 -3.89
C VAL A 17 9.55 -2.82 -3.10
N PHE A 18 9.84 -3.99 -2.54
CA PHE A 18 11.07 -4.24 -1.78
C PHE A 18 12.34 -4.22 -2.65
N ARG A 19 12.27 -4.68 -3.90
CA ARG A 19 13.45 -4.73 -4.79
C ARG A 19 13.94 -3.34 -5.19
N ILE A 20 13.04 -2.36 -5.26
CA ILE A 20 13.34 -0.98 -5.66
C ILE A 20 14.16 -0.27 -4.56
N PRO A 21 15.37 0.23 -4.87
CA PRO A 21 16.16 1.06 -3.95
C PRO A 21 15.34 2.27 -3.44
N PRO A 22 15.55 2.72 -2.19
CA PRO A 22 16.66 2.42 -1.28
C PRO A 22 16.45 1.21 -0.35
N ARG A 23 15.35 0.44 -0.49
CA ARG A 23 14.98 -0.66 0.43
C ARG A 23 14.81 -0.20 1.89
N ALA A 24 14.19 0.97 2.05
CA ALA A 24 13.85 1.57 3.32
C ALA A 24 13.07 0.61 4.24
N ARG A 25 13.12 0.85 5.55
CA ARG A 25 12.42 0.00 6.54
C ARG A 25 10.93 -0.17 6.25
N VAL A 26 10.29 0.87 5.69
CA VAL A 26 8.88 0.82 5.30
C VAL A 26 8.61 -0.23 4.21
N GLN A 27 9.52 -0.40 3.25
CA GLN A 27 9.40 -1.42 2.19
C GLN A 27 9.57 -2.83 2.77
N LYS A 28 10.44 -3.01 3.78
CA LYS A 28 10.61 -4.30 4.49
C LYS A 28 9.34 -4.68 5.25
N TYR A 29 8.76 -3.76 6.03
CA TYR A 29 7.51 -4.04 6.75
C TYR A 29 6.32 -4.20 5.81
N PHE A 30 6.30 -3.49 4.69
CA PHE A 30 5.29 -3.71 3.66
C PHE A 30 5.42 -5.09 3.01
N LEU A 31 6.62 -5.56 2.73
CA LEU A 31 6.84 -6.96 2.29
C LEU A 31 6.32 -7.95 3.35
N GLY A 32 6.59 -7.72 4.63
CA GLY A 32 6.05 -8.51 5.73
C GLY A 32 4.52 -8.54 5.75
N LEU A 33 3.88 -7.38 5.55
CA LEU A 33 2.43 -7.27 5.41
C LEU A 33 1.90 -8.09 4.22
N CYS A 34 2.53 -7.95 3.05
CA CYS A 34 2.17 -8.68 1.85
C CYS A 34 2.35 -10.20 2.01
N LEU A 35 3.39 -10.65 2.71
CA LEU A 35 3.61 -12.06 3.03
C LEU A 35 2.46 -12.62 3.87
N MET A 36 2.03 -11.90 4.92
CA MET A 36 0.94 -12.36 5.78
C MET A 36 -0.42 -12.35 5.06
N LEU A 37 -0.71 -11.30 4.28
CA LEU A 37 -1.93 -11.23 3.45
C LEU A 37 -1.96 -12.32 2.38
N SER A 38 -0.81 -12.57 1.74
CA SER A 38 -0.67 -13.63 0.74
C SER A 38 -0.86 -15.00 1.36
N GLY A 39 -0.22 -15.27 2.50
CA GLY A 39 -0.38 -16.52 3.26
C GLY A 39 -1.85 -16.78 3.62
N TRP A 40 -2.56 -15.75 4.08
CA TRP A 40 -3.98 -15.85 4.36
C TRP A 40 -4.80 -16.19 3.10
N MET A 41 -4.60 -15.49 1.99
CA MET A 41 -5.36 -15.70 0.75
C MET A 41 -5.05 -17.04 0.07
N ILE A 42 -3.78 -17.45 0.04
CA ILE A 42 -3.37 -18.75 -0.49
C ILE A 42 -3.94 -19.87 0.38
N GLY A 43 -3.85 -19.76 1.71
CA GLY A 43 -4.48 -20.69 2.65
C GLY A 43 -5.99 -20.82 2.40
N PHE A 44 -6.67 -19.69 2.23
CA PHE A 44 -8.09 -19.69 1.87
C PHE A 44 -8.37 -20.37 0.52
N GLY A 45 -7.46 -20.27 -0.45
CA GLY A 45 -7.54 -20.98 -1.73
C GLY A 45 -7.35 -22.50 -1.61
N MET A 46 -6.46 -22.93 -0.73
CA MET A 46 -6.11 -24.35 -0.49
C MET A 46 -7.18 -25.11 0.29
N ARG A 47 -8.09 -24.41 0.97
CA ARG A 47 -9.05 -25.00 1.92
C ARG A 47 -9.81 -26.24 1.41
N MET A 48 -10.18 -26.26 0.13
CA MET A 48 -10.92 -27.38 -0.48
C MET A 48 -10.03 -28.54 -0.95
N GLN A 49 -8.74 -28.29 -1.16
CA GLN A 49 -7.76 -29.28 -1.60
C GLN A 49 -7.19 -30.09 -0.44
N VAL A 50 -7.35 -29.58 0.78
CA VAL A 50 -6.89 -30.22 2.01
C VAL A 50 -7.77 -31.46 2.31
N PRO A 51 -7.17 -32.60 2.73
CA PRO A 51 -7.92 -33.79 3.12
C PRO A 51 -8.95 -33.51 4.22
N ILE A 52 -10.13 -34.14 4.13
CA ILE A 52 -11.26 -33.92 5.05
C ILE A 52 -10.82 -34.07 6.52
N ALA A 53 -9.98 -35.06 6.83
CA ALA A 53 -9.49 -35.35 8.18
C ALA A 53 -8.78 -34.17 8.87
N ILE A 54 -8.19 -33.25 8.10
CA ILE A 54 -7.43 -32.11 8.64
C ILE A 54 -8.04 -30.75 8.23
N ARG A 55 -9.21 -30.73 7.58
CA ARG A 55 -9.84 -29.47 7.12
C ARG A 55 -10.18 -28.53 8.27
N GLU A 56 -10.69 -29.06 9.37
CA GLU A 56 -11.06 -28.24 10.53
C GLU A 56 -9.85 -27.54 11.15
N ILE A 57 -8.79 -28.29 11.44
CA ILE A 57 -7.56 -27.70 11.96
C ILE A 57 -6.93 -26.73 10.95
N PHE A 58 -6.98 -27.06 9.65
CA PHE A 58 -6.51 -26.18 8.59
C PHE A 58 -7.30 -24.87 8.52
N ALA A 59 -8.63 -24.90 8.69
CA ALA A 59 -9.45 -23.68 8.75
C ALA A 59 -8.97 -22.71 9.83
N ASN A 60 -8.51 -23.24 10.95
CA ASN A 60 -7.95 -22.45 12.04
C ASN A 60 -6.53 -21.94 11.74
N TRP A 61 -5.71 -22.75 11.07
CA TRP A 61 -4.36 -22.34 10.62
C TRP A 61 -4.40 -21.24 9.57
N ILE A 62 -5.44 -21.18 8.72
CA ILE A 62 -5.63 -20.09 7.75
C ILE A 62 -5.70 -18.72 8.46
N LEU A 63 -6.16 -18.67 9.72
CA LEU A 63 -6.28 -17.45 10.51
C LEU A 63 -4.98 -17.04 11.21
N PHE A 64 -3.95 -17.90 11.22
CA PHE A 64 -2.64 -17.63 11.82
C PHE A 64 -1.99 -16.31 11.35
N PRO A 65 -2.08 -15.89 10.08
CA PRO A 65 -1.44 -14.65 9.64
C PRO A 65 -2.13 -13.38 10.16
N ILE A 66 -3.39 -13.44 10.63
CA ILE A 66 -4.20 -12.27 10.98
C ILE A 66 -3.57 -11.40 12.08
N PRO A 67 -3.07 -11.95 13.20
CA PRO A 67 -2.40 -11.15 14.22
C PRO A 67 -1.17 -10.39 13.69
N PHE A 68 -0.43 -11.00 12.78
CA PHE A 68 0.76 -10.41 12.18
C PHE A 68 0.41 -9.31 11.16
N ILE A 69 -0.72 -9.44 10.45
CA ILE A 69 -1.24 -8.38 9.58
C ILE A 69 -1.42 -7.08 10.39
N SER A 70 -2.05 -7.16 11.57
CA SER A 70 -2.22 -6.00 12.46
C SER A 70 -0.89 -5.36 12.87
N LEU A 71 0.13 -6.17 13.20
CA LEU A 71 1.46 -5.68 13.54
C LEU A 71 2.12 -4.96 12.37
N PHE A 72 2.22 -5.61 11.20
CA PHE A 72 2.90 -5.03 10.04
C PHE A 72 2.17 -3.79 9.52
N LEU A 73 0.84 -3.75 9.61
CA LEU A 73 0.04 -2.57 9.31
C LEU A 73 0.46 -1.38 10.18
N ASP A 74 0.49 -1.55 11.51
CA ASP A 74 0.92 -0.50 12.45
C ASP A 74 2.36 -0.02 12.18
N LEU A 75 3.27 -0.95 11.90
CA LEU A 75 4.67 -0.64 11.61
C LEU A 75 4.83 0.19 10.33
N VAL A 76 4.14 -0.17 9.25
CA VAL A 76 4.17 0.57 7.99
C VAL A 76 3.59 1.98 8.19
N VAL A 77 2.41 2.08 8.81
CA VAL A 77 1.75 3.37 9.05
C VAL A 77 2.62 4.29 9.88
N CYS A 78 3.19 3.81 10.97
CA CYS A 78 4.06 4.62 11.82
C CYS A 78 5.29 5.18 11.11
N LEU A 79 5.91 4.39 10.22
CA LEU A 79 7.04 4.88 9.43
C LEU A 79 6.61 5.94 8.40
N ILE A 80 5.47 5.76 7.74
CA ILE A 80 4.96 6.71 6.74
C ILE A 80 4.66 8.07 7.35
N ILE A 81 4.02 8.09 8.52
CA ILE A 81 3.69 9.34 9.22
C ILE A 81 4.90 9.96 9.93
N GLY A 82 6.07 9.31 9.89
CA GLY A 82 7.33 9.80 10.46
C GLY A 82 7.43 9.64 11.98
N LYS A 83 6.62 8.77 12.60
CA LYS A 83 6.77 8.45 14.03
C LYS A 83 7.94 7.48 14.20
N LYS A 84 8.86 7.79 15.11
CA LYS A 84 9.90 6.83 15.52
C LYS A 84 9.23 5.62 16.17
N PHE A 85 9.67 4.42 15.80
CA PHE A 85 9.23 3.21 16.48
C PHE A 85 9.63 3.29 17.96
N LYS A 86 8.64 3.20 18.85
CA LYS A 86 8.80 3.05 20.29
C LYS A 86 7.84 1.97 20.75
N LEU A 87 8.29 1.11 21.66
CA LEU A 87 7.43 0.17 22.38
C LEU A 87 6.64 0.96 23.42
N ASN A 88 5.40 1.29 23.07
CA ASN A 88 4.42 1.81 24.03
C ASN A 88 3.58 0.65 24.58
N LEU A 89 2.78 0.93 25.62
CA LEU A 89 1.92 -0.08 26.25
C LEU A 89 1.10 -0.89 25.24
N TYR A 90 0.48 -0.21 24.26
CA TYR A 90 -0.27 -0.86 23.18
C TYR A 90 0.58 -1.88 22.40
N ARG A 91 1.78 -1.50 21.97
CA ARG A 91 2.68 -2.40 21.20
C ARG A 91 3.23 -3.53 22.05
N THR A 92 3.52 -3.26 23.32
CA THR A 92 3.96 -4.28 24.26
C THR A 92 2.87 -5.35 24.41
N ILE A 93 1.63 -4.93 24.67
CA ILE A 93 0.48 -5.84 24.75
C ILE A 93 0.29 -6.59 23.42
N LEU A 94 0.37 -5.88 22.29
CA LEU A 94 0.21 -6.50 20.98
C LEU A 94 1.25 -7.58 20.70
N ILE A 95 2.54 -7.31 20.95
CA ILE A 95 3.65 -8.20 20.59
C ILE A 95 3.81 -9.34 21.60
N TYR A 96 3.69 -9.07 22.89
CA TYR A 96 4.01 -10.04 23.94
C TYR A 96 2.80 -10.78 24.49
N ILE A 97 1.58 -10.25 24.32
CA ILE A 97 0.35 -10.87 24.84
C ILE A 97 -0.53 -11.33 23.69
N LEU A 98 -1.05 -10.40 22.88
CA LEU A 98 -2.09 -10.70 21.90
C LEU A 98 -1.58 -11.60 20.77
N LEU A 99 -0.42 -11.28 20.19
CA LEU A 99 0.12 -12.03 19.05
C LEU A 99 0.47 -13.49 19.43
N PRO A 100 1.19 -13.78 20.55
CA PRO A 100 1.41 -15.16 20.99
C PRO A 100 0.11 -15.88 21.34
N THR A 101 -0.82 -15.23 22.04
CA THR A 101 -2.11 -15.83 22.43
C THR A 101 -2.91 -16.25 21.21
N PHE A 102 -3.10 -15.35 20.25
CA PHE A 102 -3.85 -15.65 19.04
C PHE A 102 -3.13 -16.67 18.14
N SER A 103 -1.79 -16.61 18.06
CA SER A 103 -1.01 -17.61 17.33
C SER A 103 -1.19 -19.00 17.94
N PHE A 104 -1.17 -19.11 19.27
CA PHE A 104 -1.42 -20.36 19.99
C PHE A 104 -2.84 -20.88 19.71
N ILE A 105 -3.86 -20.04 19.84
CA ILE A 105 -5.26 -20.43 19.55
C ILE A 105 -5.41 -20.95 18.11
N SER A 106 -4.74 -20.32 17.14
CA SER A 106 -4.72 -20.77 15.74
C SER A 106 -4.18 -22.20 15.62
N LEU A 107 -3.02 -22.46 16.22
CA LEU A 107 -2.32 -23.75 16.12
C LEU A 107 -3.13 -24.91 16.70
N PHE A 108 -3.90 -24.65 17.75
CA PHE A 108 -4.71 -25.65 18.45
C PHE A 108 -6.18 -25.71 18.01
N GLY A 109 -6.58 -24.98 16.96
CA GLY A 109 -7.92 -25.13 16.39
C GLY A 109 -9.04 -24.35 17.11
N GLY A 110 -8.71 -23.29 17.84
CA GLY A 110 -9.67 -22.64 18.75
C GLY A 110 -10.53 -21.50 18.18
N TYR A 111 -10.57 -21.30 16.86
CA TYR A 111 -11.30 -20.21 16.22
C TYR A 111 -12.62 -20.63 15.57
N ALA A 112 -12.64 -21.72 14.81
CA ALA A 112 -13.81 -22.10 14.05
C ALA A 112 -13.96 -23.62 14.06
N LYS A 113 -15.21 -24.07 14.19
CA LYS A 113 -15.60 -25.46 14.02
C LYS A 113 -16.27 -25.62 12.65
N ILE A 114 -15.87 -26.61 11.86
CA ILE A 114 -16.50 -26.81 10.55
C ILE A 114 -17.82 -27.56 10.74
N ASP A 115 -18.92 -26.99 10.25
CA ASP A 115 -20.25 -27.59 10.34
C ASP A 115 -20.51 -28.51 9.14
N ASN A 116 -20.09 -28.09 7.93
CA ASN A 116 -20.15 -28.91 6.73
C ASN A 116 -18.82 -28.88 5.97
N MET A 117 -18.22 -30.07 5.83
CA MET A 117 -16.94 -30.29 5.17
C MET A 117 -16.99 -30.10 3.64
N SER A 118 -18.18 -30.20 3.00
CA SER A 118 -18.35 -30.01 1.55
C SER A 118 -18.34 -28.53 1.16
N ASP A 119 -18.97 -27.69 1.97
CA ASP A 119 -19.20 -26.28 1.64
C ASP A 119 -18.28 -25.35 2.43
N TYR A 120 -17.47 -25.91 3.33
CA TYR A 120 -16.59 -25.19 4.24
C TYR A 120 -17.35 -24.18 5.13
N SER A 121 -18.60 -24.51 5.48
CA SER A 121 -19.37 -23.76 6.46
C SER A 121 -18.79 -23.98 7.84
N PHE A 122 -18.76 -22.93 8.65
CA PHE A 122 -18.18 -23.00 9.98
C PHE A 122 -18.98 -22.17 10.97
N SER A 123 -18.96 -22.64 12.22
CA SER A 123 -19.46 -21.92 13.37
C SER A 123 -18.28 -21.20 14.05
N PRO A 124 -18.31 -19.86 14.12
CA PRO A 124 -17.26 -19.10 14.79
C PRO A 124 -17.33 -19.34 16.30
N LEU A 125 -16.18 -19.65 16.91
CA LEU A 125 -16.03 -19.72 18.37
C LEU A 125 -15.81 -18.32 18.94
N PHE A 126 -15.93 -18.18 20.27
CA PHE A 126 -15.69 -16.91 20.96
C PHE A 126 -14.33 -16.28 20.62
N SER A 127 -13.27 -17.09 20.52
CA SER A 127 -11.93 -16.63 20.16
C SER A 127 -11.86 -16.02 18.76
N TYR A 128 -12.71 -16.45 17.82
CA TYR A 128 -12.79 -15.86 16.48
C TYR A 128 -13.32 -14.43 16.55
N HIS A 129 -14.37 -14.20 17.34
CA HIS A 129 -14.88 -12.84 17.55
C HIS A 129 -13.83 -11.94 18.20
N LEU A 130 -13.06 -12.45 19.17
CA LEU A 130 -11.95 -11.70 19.77
C LEU A 130 -10.85 -11.37 18.76
N LEU A 131 -10.46 -12.32 17.90
CA LEU A 131 -9.47 -12.07 16.85
C LEU A 131 -9.96 -11.00 15.86
N MET A 132 -11.21 -11.10 15.42
CA MET A 132 -11.82 -10.15 14.49
C MET A 132 -11.93 -8.75 15.12
N MET A 133 -12.34 -8.66 16.39
CA MET A 133 -12.39 -7.41 17.13
C MET A 133 -10.99 -6.79 17.26
N PHE A 134 -9.98 -7.59 17.59
CA PHE A 134 -8.59 -7.14 17.66
C PHE A 134 -8.08 -6.60 16.30
N GLY A 135 -8.32 -7.33 15.22
CA GLY A 135 -7.98 -6.89 13.87
C GLY A 135 -8.68 -5.58 13.51
N PHE A 136 -9.98 -5.49 13.78
CA PHE A 136 -10.80 -4.31 13.54
C PHE A 136 -10.28 -3.07 14.29
N LEU A 137 -9.99 -3.20 15.59
CA LEU A 137 -9.43 -2.11 16.40
C LEU A 137 -8.06 -1.66 15.89
N SER A 138 -7.21 -2.60 15.47
CA SER A 138 -5.88 -2.30 14.92
C SER A 138 -5.98 -1.54 13.58
N VAL A 139 -6.95 -1.91 12.75
CA VAL A 139 -7.25 -1.21 11.49
C VAL A 139 -7.81 0.18 11.76
N ILE A 140 -8.77 0.34 12.67
CA ILE A 140 -9.31 1.67 13.05
C ILE A 140 -8.19 2.58 13.53
N LYS A 141 -7.34 2.10 14.44
CA LYS A 141 -6.21 2.89 14.96
C LYS A 141 -5.33 3.37 13.80
N SER A 142 -4.95 2.47 12.90
CA SER A 142 -4.13 2.78 11.72
C SER A 142 -4.81 3.81 10.79
N SER A 143 -6.12 3.66 10.57
CA SER A 143 -6.93 4.61 9.80
C SER A 143 -6.97 5.99 10.45
N LEU A 144 -7.15 6.07 11.77
CA LEU A 144 -7.15 7.35 12.49
C LEU A 144 -5.78 8.03 12.42
N GLU A 145 -4.68 7.29 12.50
CA GLU A 145 -3.34 7.85 12.35
C GLU A 145 -3.11 8.42 10.94
N LEU A 146 -3.52 7.69 9.90
CA LEU A 146 -3.44 8.16 8.51
C LEU A 146 -4.37 9.33 8.24
N GLY A 147 -5.61 9.31 8.76
CA GLY A 147 -6.57 10.42 8.64
C GLY A 147 -6.03 11.69 9.31
N ASN A 148 -5.46 11.57 10.51
CA ASN A 148 -4.79 12.68 11.18
C ASN A 148 -3.59 13.21 10.38
N ALA A 149 -2.79 12.33 9.78
CA ALA A 149 -1.68 12.73 8.92
C ALA A 149 -2.17 13.43 7.65
N MET A 150 -3.26 12.96 7.06
CA MET A 150 -3.90 13.57 5.89
C MET A 150 -4.42 14.99 6.18
N ILE A 151 -4.94 15.24 7.38
CA ILE A 151 -5.42 16.57 7.79
C ILE A 151 -4.25 17.50 8.14
N LYS A 152 -3.25 17.00 8.87
CA LYS A 152 -2.17 17.85 9.45
C LYS A 152 -0.96 18.05 8.54
N LYS A 153 -0.69 17.15 7.60
CA LYS A 153 0.47 17.23 6.70
C LYS A 153 0.08 17.84 5.36
N ARG A 154 1.08 18.31 4.62
CA ARG A 154 0.94 18.83 3.24
C ARG A 154 1.85 18.05 2.29
N GLY A 155 1.61 18.25 1.01
CA GLY A 155 2.32 17.67 -0.12
C GLY A 155 2.24 16.14 -0.19
N ASP A 156 3.34 15.51 -0.57
CA ASP A 156 3.37 14.06 -0.81
C ASP A 156 2.94 13.25 0.41
N LYS A 157 3.26 13.71 1.63
CA LYS A 157 2.84 13.03 2.86
C LYS A 157 1.32 12.95 2.98
N ARG A 158 0.59 14.01 2.59
CA ARG A 158 -0.88 14.04 2.61
C ARG A 158 -1.46 13.07 1.59
N ILE A 159 -0.92 13.06 0.38
CA ILE A 159 -1.37 12.18 -0.71
C ILE A 159 -1.11 10.71 -0.38
N ARG A 160 0.08 10.41 0.13
CA ARG A 160 0.44 9.05 0.58
C ARG A 160 -0.51 8.58 1.67
N SER A 161 -0.80 9.42 2.67
CA SER A 161 -1.79 9.09 3.70
C SER A 161 -3.19 8.88 3.13
N PHE A 162 -3.62 9.68 2.16
CA PHE A 162 -4.92 9.51 1.49
C PHE A 162 -5.01 8.18 0.72
N LEU A 163 -4.01 7.85 -0.09
CA LEU A 163 -3.98 6.59 -0.85
C LEU A 163 -4.01 5.39 0.09
N MET A 164 -3.20 5.44 1.15
CA MET A 164 -3.15 4.35 2.14
C MET A 164 -4.45 4.21 2.92
N LEU A 165 -5.05 5.33 3.34
CA LEU A 165 -6.34 5.33 4.03
C LEU A 165 -7.44 4.77 3.14
N SER A 166 -7.51 5.22 1.88
CA SER A 166 -8.47 4.71 0.89
C SER A 166 -8.34 3.20 0.71
N GLY A 167 -7.10 2.71 0.57
CA GLY A 167 -6.82 1.28 0.52
C GLY A 167 -7.33 0.54 1.76
N ILE A 168 -7.04 1.05 2.97
CA ILE A 168 -7.52 0.41 4.21
C ILE A 168 -9.05 0.36 4.24
N LEU A 169 -9.74 1.46 3.93
CA LEU A 169 -11.20 1.51 4.02
C LEU A 169 -11.86 0.53 3.05
N ILE A 170 -11.33 0.42 1.82
CA ILE A 170 -11.81 -0.55 0.82
C ILE A 170 -11.58 -1.99 1.30
N ALA A 171 -10.38 -2.32 1.78
CA ALA A 171 -10.09 -3.64 2.32
C ALA A 171 -10.98 -3.96 3.53
N LEU A 172 -11.10 -3.03 4.48
CA LEU A 172 -11.91 -3.19 5.68
C LEU A 172 -13.38 -3.48 5.34
N LEU A 173 -13.96 -2.72 4.42
CA LEU A 173 -15.34 -2.91 3.97
C LEU A 173 -15.54 -4.32 3.41
N THR A 174 -14.68 -4.74 2.48
CA THR A 174 -14.81 -6.08 1.86
C THR A 174 -14.58 -7.21 2.87
N ILE A 175 -13.60 -7.08 3.77
CA ILE A 175 -13.34 -8.10 4.80
C ILE A 175 -14.53 -8.19 5.77
N LEU A 176 -15.05 -7.06 6.24
CA LEU A 176 -16.17 -7.03 7.17
C LEU A 176 -17.42 -7.66 6.55
N VAL A 177 -17.73 -7.33 5.30
CA VAL A 177 -18.87 -7.93 4.59
C VAL A 177 -18.67 -9.44 4.41
N PHE A 178 -17.57 -9.85 3.76
CA PHE A 178 -17.41 -11.24 3.31
C PHE A 178 -16.93 -12.23 4.39
N ASN A 179 -16.20 -11.76 5.41
CA ASN A 179 -15.60 -12.63 6.44
C ASN A 179 -16.23 -12.46 7.82
N TYR A 180 -17.11 -11.46 8.02
CA TYR A 180 -17.80 -11.29 9.30
C TYR A 180 -19.32 -11.28 9.15
N VAL A 181 -19.89 -10.31 8.44
CA VAL A 181 -21.35 -10.13 8.34
C VAL A 181 -22.03 -11.29 7.62
N LEU A 182 -21.49 -11.73 6.48
CA LEU A 182 -22.08 -12.82 5.70
C LEU A 182 -21.97 -14.19 6.42
N PRO A 183 -20.83 -14.58 7.01
CA PRO A 183 -20.75 -15.82 7.79
C PRO A 183 -21.72 -15.88 8.98
N LEU A 184 -22.01 -14.75 9.64
CA LEU A 184 -23.03 -14.69 10.70
C LEU A 184 -24.45 -14.99 10.20
N ARG A 185 -24.69 -14.88 8.89
CA ARG A 185 -25.93 -15.25 8.20
C ARG A 185 -25.81 -16.59 7.47
N SER A 186 -24.80 -17.39 7.77
CA SER A 186 -24.50 -18.67 7.12
C SER A 186 -24.17 -18.56 5.62
N ILE A 187 -23.69 -17.40 5.16
CA ILE A 187 -23.27 -17.17 3.76
C ILE A 187 -21.73 -17.12 3.71
N PHE A 188 -21.09 -18.16 3.15
CA PHE A 188 -19.64 -18.36 3.23
C PHE A 188 -18.90 -17.90 1.95
N LEU A 189 -18.94 -16.59 1.68
CA LEU A 189 -18.31 -15.97 0.51
C LEU A 189 -16.97 -15.28 0.84
N GLY A 190 -16.23 -15.79 1.84
CA GLY A 190 -15.01 -15.18 2.35
C GLY A 190 -13.94 -14.92 1.28
N SER A 191 -13.89 -15.71 0.21
CA SER A 191 -12.95 -15.56 -0.91
C SER A 191 -13.05 -14.23 -1.66
N TYR A 192 -14.21 -13.56 -1.59
CA TYR A 192 -14.44 -12.29 -2.28
C TYR A 192 -13.78 -11.09 -1.57
N SER A 193 -13.28 -11.23 -0.33
CA SER A 193 -12.44 -10.19 0.28
C SER A 193 -11.13 -9.95 -0.47
N ALA A 194 -10.71 -10.91 -1.31
CA ALA A 194 -9.57 -10.77 -2.21
C ALA A 194 -9.65 -9.49 -3.08
N PHE A 195 -10.85 -9.07 -3.50
CA PHE A 195 -11.02 -7.86 -4.31
C PHE A 195 -10.57 -6.60 -3.58
N GLY A 196 -10.99 -6.41 -2.33
CA GLY A 196 -10.57 -5.23 -1.55
C GLY A 196 -9.10 -5.29 -1.17
N LEU A 197 -8.56 -6.49 -0.91
CA LEU A 197 -7.13 -6.68 -0.63
C LEU A 197 -6.24 -6.39 -1.84
N LEU A 198 -6.69 -6.71 -3.05
CA LEU A 198 -5.99 -6.37 -4.30
C LEU A 198 -5.89 -4.86 -4.47
N ILE A 199 -7.02 -4.16 -4.33
CA ILE A 199 -7.06 -2.69 -4.42
C ILE A 199 -6.17 -2.06 -3.34
N PHE A 200 -6.26 -2.56 -2.11
CA PHE A 200 -5.38 -2.16 -1.00
C PHE A 200 -3.90 -2.29 -1.37
N ALA A 201 -3.48 -3.46 -1.85
CA ALA A 201 -2.08 -3.73 -2.16
C ALA A 201 -1.54 -2.83 -3.28
N ILE A 202 -2.36 -2.55 -4.30
CA ILE A 202 -2.00 -1.63 -5.39
C ILE A 202 -1.83 -0.20 -4.85
N LEU A 203 -2.84 0.32 -4.15
CA LEU A 203 -2.80 1.69 -3.61
C LEU A 203 -1.64 1.90 -2.64
N TRP A 204 -1.36 0.90 -1.80
CA TRP A 204 -0.24 0.95 -0.86
C TRP A 204 1.11 0.87 -1.57
N SER A 205 1.24 0.02 -2.58
CA SER A 205 2.46 -0.06 -3.39
C SER A 205 2.76 1.28 -4.06
N VAL A 206 1.74 1.92 -4.64
CA VAL A 206 1.85 3.26 -5.24
C VAL A 206 2.24 4.30 -4.18
N ALA A 207 1.59 4.31 -3.02
CA ALA A 207 1.85 5.25 -1.94
C ALA A 207 3.25 5.09 -1.31
N ILE A 208 3.83 3.88 -1.33
CA ILE A 208 5.18 3.63 -0.82
C ILE A 208 6.24 4.03 -1.84
N LEU A 209 6.01 3.79 -3.13
CA LEU A 209 6.97 4.08 -4.20
C LEU A 209 6.95 5.52 -4.71
N HIS A 210 5.83 6.24 -4.62
CA HIS A 210 5.76 7.66 -4.99
C HIS A 210 6.34 8.54 -3.88
N TYR A 211 7.66 8.75 -3.93
CA TYR A 211 8.37 9.61 -2.98
C TYR A 211 8.19 11.11 -3.28
N ASP A 212 8.14 11.50 -4.56
CA ASP A 212 7.77 12.85 -5.03
C ASP A 212 7.07 12.75 -6.40
N ALA A 213 5.80 13.19 -6.46
CA ALA A 213 5.01 13.09 -7.69
C ALA A 213 5.50 14.00 -8.83
N PHE A 214 6.15 15.13 -8.50
CA PHE A 214 6.68 16.06 -9.50
C PHE A 214 8.01 15.58 -10.08
N GLU A 215 8.91 15.09 -9.22
CA GLU A 215 10.17 14.47 -9.65
C GLU A 215 9.91 13.26 -10.56
N ILE A 216 8.93 12.42 -10.19
CA ILE A 216 8.54 11.28 -11.03
C ILE A 216 8.02 11.75 -12.39
N ARG A 217 7.22 12.83 -12.44
CA ARG A 217 6.77 13.38 -13.72
C ARG A 217 7.94 13.88 -14.57
N GLU A 218 8.90 14.59 -13.98
CA GLU A 218 10.09 15.08 -14.68
C GLU A 218 10.92 13.93 -15.26
N LEU A 219 11.18 12.90 -14.44
CA LEU A 219 11.88 11.69 -14.88
C LEU A 219 11.11 10.92 -15.98
N VAL A 220 9.78 10.91 -15.95
CA VAL A 220 8.98 10.34 -17.06
C VAL A 220 9.17 11.14 -18.34
N MET A 221 9.16 12.48 -18.27
CA MET A 221 9.34 13.35 -19.45
C MET A 221 10.76 13.24 -20.04
N GLU A 222 11.76 13.01 -19.20
CA GLU A 222 13.15 12.76 -19.59
C GLU A 222 13.38 11.36 -20.18
N GLY A 223 12.42 10.44 -20.03
CA GLY A 223 12.57 9.04 -20.45
C GLY A 223 13.45 8.21 -19.52
N SER A 224 13.75 8.73 -18.33
CA SER A 224 14.59 8.09 -17.32
C SER A 224 13.97 6.78 -16.82
N PRO A 225 14.81 5.79 -16.41
CA PRO A 225 14.33 4.53 -15.88
C PRO A 225 13.59 4.76 -14.56
N LEU A 226 12.30 4.45 -14.52
CA LEU A 226 11.44 4.58 -13.35
C LEU A 226 10.76 3.24 -13.06
N PRO A 227 10.41 2.96 -11.79
CA PRO A 227 9.53 1.86 -11.46
C PRO A 227 8.25 1.91 -12.31
N PHE A 228 7.86 0.78 -12.87
CA PHE A 228 6.69 0.65 -13.75
C PHE A 228 5.40 1.20 -13.11
N LEU A 229 5.11 0.84 -11.85
CA LEU A 229 3.97 1.40 -11.12
C LEU A 229 4.07 2.92 -10.97
N SER A 230 5.25 3.47 -10.72
CA SER A 230 5.44 4.92 -10.62
C SER A 230 5.14 5.60 -11.95
N ARG A 231 5.56 5.00 -13.07
CA ARG A 231 5.29 5.50 -14.41
C ARG A 231 3.79 5.50 -14.73
N ILE A 232 3.09 4.39 -14.54
CA ILE A 232 1.64 4.27 -14.83
C ILE A 232 0.83 5.25 -14.00
N PHE A 233 1.09 5.29 -12.69
CA PHE A 233 0.27 6.06 -11.77
C PHE A 233 0.69 7.53 -11.65
N SER A 234 1.79 7.96 -12.29
CA SER A 234 2.32 9.33 -12.20
C SER A 234 1.27 10.40 -12.47
N PHE A 235 0.56 10.30 -13.61
CA PHE A 235 -0.51 11.24 -13.97
C PHE A 235 -1.69 11.21 -12.98
N GLY A 236 -2.12 10.02 -12.57
CA GLY A 236 -3.21 9.86 -11.61
C GLY A 236 -2.87 10.45 -10.24
N VAL A 237 -1.66 10.21 -9.74
CA VAL A 237 -1.16 10.75 -8.47
C VAL A 237 -1.02 12.27 -8.55
N LEU A 238 -0.57 12.81 -9.68
CA LEU A 238 -0.49 14.26 -9.89
C LEU A 238 -1.88 14.92 -9.90
N GLY A 239 -2.86 14.28 -10.54
CA GLY A 239 -4.27 14.69 -10.49
C GLY A 239 -4.84 14.69 -9.07
N LEU A 240 -4.54 13.62 -8.31
CA LEU A 240 -4.89 13.55 -6.89
C LEU A 240 -4.20 14.64 -6.07
N TYR A 241 -2.92 14.97 -6.35
CA TYR A 241 -2.22 16.09 -5.71
C TYR A 241 -3.01 17.38 -5.91
N ARG A 242 -3.36 17.70 -7.16
CA ARG A 242 -4.11 18.92 -7.49
C ARG A 242 -5.44 19.03 -6.73
N ILE A 243 -6.16 17.93 -6.56
CA ILE A 243 -7.46 17.90 -5.87
C ILE A 243 -7.28 17.98 -4.35
N ILE A 244 -6.39 17.15 -3.79
CA ILE A 244 -6.27 16.95 -2.34
C ILE A 244 -5.47 18.08 -1.69
N ASP A 245 -4.41 18.56 -2.33
CA ASP A 245 -3.54 19.61 -1.83
C ASP A 245 -3.18 20.61 -2.93
N ASN A 246 -4.18 21.35 -3.41
CA ASN A 246 -4.00 22.35 -4.46
C ASN A 246 -2.89 23.37 -4.12
N HIS A 247 -2.82 23.84 -2.88
CA HIS A 247 -1.78 24.79 -2.48
C HIS A 247 -0.37 24.17 -2.59
N GLY A 248 -0.18 22.96 -2.05
CA GLY A 248 1.10 22.25 -2.19
C GLY A 248 1.44 21.94 -3.65
N TYR A 249 0.43 21.63 -4.46
CA TYR A 249 0.56 21.40 -5.89
C TYR A 249 1.04 22.67 -6.63
N GLN A 250 0.43 23.84 -6.37
CA GLN A 250 0.84 25.09 -7.01
C GLN A 250 2.27 25.48 -6.64
N LEU A 251 2.66 25.32 -5.38
CA LEU A 251 4.05 25.60 -4.96
C LEU A 251 5.06 24.72 -5.70
N LYS A 252 4.81 23.41 -5.76
CA LYS A 252 5.70 22.49 -6.50
C LYS A 252 5.66 22.73 -8.00
N LEU A 253 4.52 23.10 -8.56
CA LEU A 253 4.40 23.46 -9.98
C LEU A 253 5.21 24.72 -10.31
N ILE A 254 5.15 25.75 -9.46
CA ILE A 254 5.95 26.97 -9.62
C ILE A 254 7.43 26.64 -9.49
N ALA A 255 7.83 25.85 -8.49
CA ALA A 255 9.22 25.43 -8.30
C ALA A 255 9.75 24.63 -9.50
N SER A 256 8.99 23.67 -10.00
CA SER A 256 9.32 22.88 -11.20
C SER A 256 9.47 23.79 -12.43
N LYS A 257 8.50 24.70 -12.67
CA LYS A 257 8.59 25.68 -13.76
C LYS A 257 9.79 26.61 -13.62
N ALA A 258 10.07 27.11 -12.41
CA ALA A 258 11.22 27.96 -12.14
C ALA A 258 12.53 27.21 -12.43
N ASN A 259 12.64 25.95 -12.04
CA ASN A 259 13.79 25.11 -12.33
C ASN A 259 13.97 24.89 -13.84
N VAL A 260 12.89 24.63 -14.59
CA VAL A 260 12.96 24.54 -16.07
C VAL A 260 13.40 25.86 -16.68
N THR A 261 12.85 26.99 -16.23
CA THR A 261 13.24 28.31 -16.72
C THR A 261 14.72 28.61 -16.44
N LEU A 262 15.22 28.30 -15.25
CA LEU A 262 16.64 28.44 -14.91
C LEU A 262 17.52 27.59 -15.83
N ASN A 263 17.18 26.32 -16.04
CA ASN A 263 17.92 25.45 -16.97
C ASN A 263 17.93 25.97 -18.41
N ILE A 264 16.85 26.59 -18.87
CA ILE A 264 16.78 27.23 -20.20
C ILE A 264 17.72 28.44 -20.26
N VAL A 265 17.72 29.28 -19.22
CA VAL A 265 18.58 30.47 -19.11
C VAL A 265 20.06 30.07 -19.06
N ASP A 266 20.41 29.09 -18.23
CA ASP A 266 21.77 28.59 -18.09
C ASP A 266 22.27 27.97 -19.39
N ALA A 267 21.45 27.12 -20.04
CA ALA A 267 21.79 26.56 -21.34
C ALA A 267 22.00 27.66 -22.40
N HIS A 268 21.12 28.67 -22.43
CA HIS A 268 21.26 29.78 -23.36
C HIS A 268 22.54 30.60 -23.06
N TYR A 269 22.87 30.84 -21.80
CA TYR A 269 24.09 31.54 -21.40
C TYR A 269 25.35 30.77 -21.80
N ASP A 270 25.40 29.46 -21.50
CA ASP A 270 26.50 28.57 -21.88
C ASP A 270 26.72 28.54 -23.40
N PHE A 271 25.64 28.45 -24.18
CA PHE A 271 25.72 28.51 -25.64
C PHE A 271 26.23 29.87 -26.14
N THR A 272 25.90 30.95 -25.45
CA THR A 272 26.36 32.30 -25.81
C THR A 272 27.87 32.44 -25.60
N ILE A 273 28.41 31.88 -24.51
CA ILE A 273 29.86 31.89 -24.24
C ILE A 273 30.61 30.99 -25.23
N ARG A 274 30.13 29.76 -25.44
CA ARG A 274 30.83 28.77 -26.28
C ARG A 274 30.75 29.07 -27.78
N HIS A 275 29.68 29.74 -28.22
CA HIS A 275 29.42 30.01 -29.62
C HIS A 275 28.95 31.47 -29.82
N PRO A 276 29.86 32.46 -29.66
CA PRO A 276 29.51 33.87 -29.75
C PRO A 276 29.06 34.30 -31.15
N SER A 277 29.51 33.58 -32.20
CA SER A 277 29.21 33.85 -33.60
C SER A 277 27.83 33.39 -34.08
N ILE A 278 27.12 32.54 -33.31
CA ILE A 278 25.79 32.09 -33.69
C ILE A 278 24.77 33.19 -33.37
N ASP A 279 23.95 33.53 -34.36
CA ASP A 279 22.85 34.48 -34.18
C ASP A 279 21.91 34.10 -33.02
N LYS A 280 21.37 35.12 -32.36
CA LYS A 280 20.52 34.99 -31.19
C LYS A 280 19.25 34.18 -31.48
N ALA A 281 18.63 34.35 -32.66
CA ALA A 281 17.44 33.59 -33.01
C ALA A 281 17.76 32.11 -33.22
N LYS A 282 18.89 31.81 -33.87
CA LYS A 282 19.34 30.42 -34.08
C LYS A 282 19.71 29.72 -32.77
N ARG A 283 20.35 30.43 -31.82
CA ARG A 283 20.60 29.89 -30.47
C ARG A 283 19.29 29.58 -29.72
N ALA A 284 18.33 30.50 -29.77
CA ALA A 284 17.03 30.30 -29.14
C ALA A 284 16.28 29.09 -29.74
N GLU A 285 16.35 28.89 -31.06
CA GLU A 285 15.78 27.72 -31.74
C GLU A 285 16.42 26.41 -31.24
N ILE A 286 17.75 26.36 -31.12
CA ILE A 286 18.48 25.19 -30.62
C ILE A 286 18.08 24.88 -29.17
N VAL A 287 18.10 25.88 -28.28
CA VAL A 287 17.69 25.70 -26.87
C VAL A 287 16.22 25.26 -26.78
N ALA A 288 15.33 25.87 -27.57
CA ALA A 288 13.93 25.48 -27.62
C ALA A 288 13.74 24.03 -28.12
N SER A 289 14.58 23.56 -29.05
CA SER A 289 14.55 22.16 -29.51
C SER A 289 14.95 21.18 -28.41
N ILE A 290 15.97 21.51 -27.59
CA ILE A 290 16.43 20.70 -26.45
C ILE A 290 15.33 20.58 -25.40
N PHE A 291 14.64 21.69 -25.10
CA PHE A 291 13.59 21.74 -24.08
C PHE A 291 12.17 21.54 -24.64
N SER A 292 12.02 21.17 -25.91
CA SER A 292 10.73 21.08 -26.61
C SER A 292 9.69 20.20 -25.90
N ARG A 293 10.13 19.11 -25.25
CA ARG A 293 9.28 18.22 -24.45
C ARG A 293 8.85 18.80 -23.09
N ARG A 294 9.57 19.79 -22.56
CA ARG A 294 9.27 20.43 -21.27
C ARG A 294 8.42 21.69 -21.39
N ILE A 295 8.45 22.33 -22.57
CA ILE A 295 7.71 23.57 -22.87
C ILE A 295 6.26 23.28 -23.26
N ARG A 296 5.98 22.07 -23.78
CA ARG A 296 4.64 21.63 -24.21
C ARG A 296 3.79 21.15 -23.04
#